data_AF-A0A4Q3GFE2-F1
#
_entry.id   AF-A0A4Q3GFE2-F1
#
_cell.length_a   1.000
_cell.length_b   1.000
_cell.length_c   1.000
_cell.angle_alpha   90.00
_cell.angle_beta   90.00
_cell.angle_gamma   90.00
#
_symmetry.space_group_name_H-M   'P 1'
#
loop_
_entity.id
_entity.type
_entity.pdbx_description
1 polymer ?
#
loop_
_entity_poly.entity_id
_entity_poly.type
_entity_poly.pdbx_seq_one_letter_code
_entity_poly.pdbx_strand_id
1 'polypeptide(L)'
;MPMMFLRSGEDLVDGGEARGKALVNDYIRNRYHNPKDEVDPNWNWDGFVQDIQLYYAVGRELAMTTDWPNWSNQDEFRATRDRSRKGE
;
A
#
# COMPACT_ATOMS: atom_id res chain seq x y z
N MET A 1 -5.77 -4.13 14.57
CA MET A 1 -6.70 -4.07 13.42
C MET A 1 -5.95 -4.66 12.25
N PRO A 2 -6.58 -5.44 11.36
CA PRO A 2 -5.97 -5.71 10.07
C PRO A 2 -5.71 -4.37 9.39
N MET A 3 -4.45 -4.11 9.06
CA MET A 3 -4.00 -2.87 8.44
C MET A 3 -3.36 -3.23 7.12
N MET A 4 -3.74 -2.49 6.07
CA MET A 4 -3.08 -2.56 4.78
C MET A 4 -2.01 -1.46 4.75
N PHE A 5 -0.75 -1.85 4.76
CA PHE A 5 0.40 -0.95 4.58
C PHE A 5 0.96 -1.13 3.18
N LEU A 6 0.49 -0.31 2.26
CA LEU A 6 1.04 -0.25 0.90
C LEU A 6 2.09 0.85 0.85
N ARG A 7 3.20 0.56 0.19
CA ARG A 7 4.29 1.47 -0.09
C ARG A 7 4.80 1.16 -1.48
N SER A 8 5.27 2.17 -2.19
CA SER A 8 6.04 1.97 -3.41
C SER A 8 7.21 1.01 -3.13
N GLY A 9 7.22 -0.13 -3.83
CA GLY A 9 8.29 -1.10 -3.76
C GLY A 9 9.55 -0.59 -4.44
N GLU A 10 10.70 -1.12 -4.04
CA GLU A 10 12.00 -0.85 -4.68
C GLU A 10 12.42 -1.98 -5.64
N ASP A 11 11.66 -3.08 -5.68
CA ASP A 11 11.86 -4.18 -6.62
C ASP A 11 10.95 -3.99 -7.84
N LEU A 12 11.56 -3.49 -8.93
CA LEU A 12 10.84 -3.26 -10.17
C LEU A 12 10.56 -4.58 -10.86
N VAL A 13 9.31 -4.78 -11.32
CA VAL A 13 8.93 -5.89 -12.22
C VAL A 13 9.91 -5.97 -13.40
N ASP A 14 10.20 -4.82 -14.00
CA ASP A 14 11.20 -4.67 -15.06
C ASP A 14 12.45 -3.92 -14.55
N GLY A 15 13.48 -4.70 -14.20
CA GLY A 15 14.81 -4.18 -13.85
C GLY A 15 15.25 -4.43 -12.42
N GLY A 16 14.39 -5.03 -11.59
CA GLY A 16 14.72 -5.55 -10.27
C GLY A 16 15.09 -4.51 -9.21
N GLU A 17 15.39 -5.02 -8.02
CA GLU A 17 15.67 -4.24 -6.80
C GLU A 17 16.80 -3.23 -6.93
N ALA A 18 17.90 -3.60 -7.59
CA ALA A 18 19.06 -2.72 -7.72
C ALA A 18 18.72 -1.42 -8.46
N ARG A 19 17.93 -1.52 -9.54
CA ARG A 19 17.48 -0.37 -10.32
C ARG A 19 16.48 0.47 -9.54
N GLY A 20 15.49 -0.16 -8.90
CA GLY A 20 14.49 0.60 -8.14
C GLY A 20 15.10 1.36 -6.96
N LYS A 21 16.06 0.76 -6.23
CA LYS A 21 16.86 1.45 -5.21
C LYS A 21 17.61 2.66 -5.77
N ALA A 22 18.21 2.54 -6.94
CA ALA A 22 18.92 3.66 -7.57
C ALA A 22 17.96 4.82 -7.90
N LEU A 23 16.77 4.52 -8.43
CA LEU A 23 15.74 5.54 -8.73
C LEU A 23 15.23 6.24 -7.47
N VAL A 24 14.89 5.47 -6.43
CA VAL A 24 14.40 6.03 -5.16
C VAL A 24 15.48 6.91 -4.50
N ASN A 25 16.73 6.45 -4.48
CA ASN A 25 17.82 7.24 -3.92
C ASN A 25 18.10 8.53 -4.72
N ASP A 26 18.01 8.48 -6.05
CA ASP A 26 18.15 9.66 -6.89
C ASP A 26 17.02 10.68 -6.63
N TYR A 27 15.77 10.21 -6.57
CA TYR A 27 14.62 11.05 -6.25
C TYR A 27 14.75 11.68 -4.86
N ILE A 28 15.05 10.89 -3.82
CA ILE A 28 15.21 11.37 -2.45
C ILE A 28 16.32 12.43 -2.36
N ARG A 29 17.44 12.19 -3.03
CA ARG A 29 18.59 13.10 -2.97
C ARG A 29 18.35 14.42 -3.68
N ASN A 30 17.68 14.37 -4.84
CA ASN A 30 17.68 15.48 -5.79
C ASN A 30 16.34 16.21 -5.91
N ARG A 31 15.24 15.62 -5.45
CA ARG A 31 13.88 16.12 -5.69
C ARG A 31 12.99 16.16 -4.46
N TYR A 32 12.99 15.12 -3.62
CA TYR A 32 12.09 15.02 -2.47
C TYR A 32 12.15 16.26 -1.56
N HIS A 33 10.99 16.84 -1.23
CA HIS A 33 10.87 18.03 -0.37
C HIS A 33 11.67 19.26 -0.89
N ASN A 34 11.79 19.41 -2.21
CA ASN A 34 12.48 20.52 -2.86
C ASN A 34 11.60 21.10 -4.00
N PRO A 35 11.85 22.34 -4.47
CA PRO A 35 11.19 22.86 -5.68
C PRO A 35 11.22 21.95 -6.92
N LYS A 36 12.17 21.01 -7.02
CA LYS A 36 12.22 20.02 -8.12
C LYS A 36 11.30 18.81 -7.91
N ASP A 37 10.49 18.80 -6.86
CA ASP A 37 9.49 17.77 -6.57
C ASP A 37 8.24 17.99 -7.43
N GLU A 38 8.38 17.70 -8.73
CA GLU A 38 7.34 17.88 -9.73
C GLU A 38 6.99 16.55 -10.41
N VAL A 39 5.78 16.48 -10.97
CA VAL A 39 5.33 15.33 -11.75
C VAL A 39 6.14 15.26 -13.05
N ASP A 40 6.78 14.13 -13.31
CA ASP A 40 7.53 13.89 -14.55
C ASP A 40 6.65 13.10 -15.54
N PRO A 41 6.42 13.61 -16.77
CA PRO A 41 5.64 12.90 -17.78
C PRO A 41 6.31 11.60 -18.27
N ASN A 42 7.59 11.38 -17.99
CA ASN A 42 8.31 10.17 -18.35
C ASN A 42 8.26 9.07 -17.28
N TRP A 43 7.60 9.31 -16.14
CA TRP A 43 7.43 8.27 -15.14
C TRP A 43 6.59 7.10 -15.68
N ASN A 44 6.97 5.89 -15.30
CA ASN A 44 6.10 4.73 -15.47
C ASN A 44 5.06 4.73 -14.34
N TRP A 45 3.79 4.86 -14.71
CA TRP A 45 2.65 4.92 -13.79
C TRP A 45 1.98 3.56 -13.53
N ASP A 46 2.45 2.48 -14.15
CA ASP A 46 1.79 1.16 -14.08
C ASP A 46 1.65 0.67 -12.63
N GLY A 47 2.71 0.82 -11.82
CA GLY A 47 2.66 0.46 -10.40
C GLY A 47 1.66 1.31 -9.61
N PHE A 48 1.60 2.61 -9.89
CA PHE A 48 0.63 3.50 -9.25
C PHE A 48 -0.82 3.16 -9.62
N VAL A 49 -1.07 2.77 -10.87
CA VAL A 49 -2.39 2.28 -11.30
C VAL A 49 -2.78 1.01 -10.57
N GLN A 50 -1.84 0.06 -10.39
CA GLN A 50 -2.08 -1.17 -9.62
C GLN A 50 -2.44 -0.86 -8.16
N ASP A 51 -1.72 0.08 -7.53
CA ASP A 51 -2.03 0.52 -6.17
C ASP A 51 -3.45 1.10 -6.08
N ILE A 52 -3.83 2.01 -6.99
CA ILE A 52 -5.18 2.60 -7.01
C ILE A 52 -6.26 1.53 -7.18
N GLN A 53 -6.04 0.58 -8.08
CA GLN A 53 -7.00 -0.51 -8.32
C GLN A 53 -7.19 -1.36 -7.06
N LEU A 54 -6.12 -1.66 -6.34
CA LEU A 54 -6.18 -2.39 -5.07
C LEU A 54 -6.93 -1.59 -3.99
N TYR A 55 -6.61 -0.30 -3.83
CA TYR A 55 -7.32 0.58 -2.90
C TYR A 55 -8.82 0.66 -3.20
N TYR A 56 -9.17 0.83 -4.48
CA TYR A 56 -10.55 0.90 -4.91
C TYR A 56 -11.28 -0.42 -4.61
N ALA A 57 -10.68 -1.56 -4.95
CA ALA A 57 -11.29 -2.87 -4.70
C ALA A 57 -11.57 -3.07 -3.21
N VAL A 58 -10.56 -2.86 -2.35
CA VAL A 58 -10.70 -3.05 -0.89
C VAL A 58 -11.71 -2.06 -0.31
N GLY A 59 -11.62 -0.78 -0.66
CA GLY A 59 -12.54 0.24 -0.17
C GLY A 59 -13.98 -0.04 -0.60
N ARG A 60 -14.18 -0.49 -1.84
CA ARG A 60 -15.50 -0.86 -2.35
C ARG A 60 -16.07 -2.09 -1.64
N GLU A 61 -15.29 -3.14 -1.43
CA GLU A 61 -15.75 -4.34 -0.70
C GLU A 61 -16.18 -4.00 0.74
N LEU A 62 -15.40 -3.16 1.44
CA LEU A 62 -15.74 -2.68 2.78
C LEU A 62 -17.00 -1.80 2.79
N ALA A 63 -17.22 -1.01 1.75
CA ALA A 63 -18.38 -0.12 1.65
C ALA A 63 -19.68 -0.85 1.25
N MET A 64 -19.57 -1.99 0.56
CA MET A 64 -20.71 -2.70 -0.03
C MET A 64 -21.15 -3.93 0.78
N THR A 65 -20.44 -4.25 1.85
CA THR A 65 -20.73 -5.40 2.72
C THR A 65 -20.69 -4.98 4.18
N THR A 66 -21.19 -5.84 5.08
CA THR A 66 -20.95 -5.71 6.53
C THR A 66 -19.79 -6.60 6.98
N ASP A 67 -19.08 -7.23 6.05
CA ASP A 67 -18.01 -8.17 6.32
C ASP A 67 -16.75 -7.41 6.69
N TRP A 68 -16.54 -7.23 8.00
CA TRP A 68 -15.32 -6.59 8.47
C TRP A 68 -14.15 -7.57 8.56
N PRO A 69 -12.96 -7.21 8.06
CA PRO A 69 -11.76 -8.04 8.19
C PRO A 69 -11.46 -8.39 9.65
N ASN A 70 -10.88 -9.57 9.87
CA ASN A 70 -10.50 -10.05 11.20
C ASN A 70 -9.02 -10.41 11.25
N TRP A 71 -8.50 -10.59 12.46
CA TRP A 71 -7.15 -11.08 12.67
C TRP A 71 -7.01 -12.54 12.22
N SER A 72 -5.78 -12.95 11.86
CA SER A 72 -5.47 -14.34 11.58
C SER A 72 -5.82 -15.21 12.78
N ASN A 73 -6.14 -16.48 12.55
CA ASN A 73 -6.44 -17.42 13.63
C ASN A 73 -5.25 -17.65 14.57
N GLN A 74 -4.03 -17.33 14.12
CA GLN A 74 -2.80 -17.46 14.90
C GLN A 74 -2.43 -16.19 15.68
N ASP A 75 -3.12 -15.06 15.43
CA ASP A 75 -2.83 -13.81 16.10
C ASP A 75 -3.34 -13.83 17.54
N GLU A 76 -2.47 -13.46 18.49
CA GLU A 76 -2.82 -13.35 19.92
C GLU A 76 -4.00 -12.40 20.19
N PHE A 77 -4.21 -11.42 19.31
CA PHE A 77 -5.29 -10.44 19.41
C PHE A 77 -6.65 -10.96 18.94
N ARG A 78 -6.70 -12.11 18.25
CA ARG A 78 -7.92 -12.63 17.62
C ARG A 78 -9.04 -12.84 18.64
N ALA A 79 -8.73 -13.50 19.75
CA ALA A 79 -9.73 -13.79 20.79
C ALA A 79 -10.33 -12.50 21.40
N THR A 80 -9.51 -11.47 21.60
CA THR A 80 -9.97 -10.18 22.12
C THR A 80 -10.83 -9.44 21.09
N ARG A 81 -10.45 -9.43 19.81
CA ARG A 81 -11.27 -8.82 18.75
C ARG A 81 -12.62 -9.53 18.59
N ASP A 82 -12.64 -10.85 18.62
CA ASP A 82 -13.89 -11.62 18.51
C ASP A 82 -14.85 -11.30 19.65
N ARG A 83 -14.35 -11.11 20.88
CA ARG A 83 -15.17 -10.65 22.01
C ARG A 83 -15.71 -9.23 21.80
N SER A 84 -14.89 -8.32 21.30
CA SER A 84 -15.29 -6.94 21.00
C SER A 84 -16.36 -6.87 19.90
N ARG A 85 -16.28 -7.71 18.86
CA ARG A 85 -17.25 -7.72 17.75
C ARG A 85 -18.61 -8.28 18.11
N LYS A 86 -18.72 -9.15 19.11
CA LYS A 86 -20.02 -9.75 19.51
C LYS A 86 -21.02 -8.72 20.07
N GLY A 87 -20.59 -7.48 20.34
CA GLY A 87 -21.44 -6.37 20.76
C GLY A 87 -21.78 -5.37 19.64
N GLU A 88 -21.33 -5.63 18.41
CA GLU A 88 -21.66 -4.89 17.17
C GLU A 88 -22.64 -5.72 16.33
#